data_AF-A0A7K3ZSJ6-F1
#
_entry.id   AF-A0A7K3ZSJ6-F1
#
_cell.length_a   1.000
_cell.length_b   1.000
_cell.length_c   1.000
_cell.angle_alpha   90.00
_cell.angle_beta   90.00
_cell.angle_gamma   90.00
#
_symmetry.space_group_name_H-M   'P 1'
#
loop_
_entity.id
_entity.type
_entity.pdbx_description
1 polymer ?
#
loop_
_entity_poly.entity_id
_entity_poly.type
_entity_poly.pdbx_seq_one_letter_code
_entity_poly.pdbx_strand_id
1 'polypeptide(L)'
;MKYRMLHHQAKHIDRLIDENRHAAKAAFLTSDQLKTIVTTVYPDFYMESCGWHKIVFRNRLANHKVVLKVGPQRSIEADHSAYKRIPHSIRHRVFARLFWHTKYCLLQEYGEAAQVNAQELNEIRRAVYRYGVFDIKAENIKRINGMLKIIDANVAAVPVPTLMSLMDRLKAKLPEKLDELLKLAGKLGGN
;
A
#
# COMPACT_ATOMS: atom_id res chain seq x y z
N MET A 1 -19.57 -8.38 -8.58
CA MET A 1 -18.45 -7.56 -8.08
C MET A 1 -18.88 -6.09 -8.05
N LYS A 2 -18.66 -5.37 -6.95
CA LYS A 2 -18.94 -3.93 -6.86
C LYS A 2 -18.06 -3.17 -7.86
N TYR A 3 -18.58 -2.10 -8.48
CA TYR A 3 -17.85 -1.29 -9.48
C TYR A 3 -17.36 -2.06 -10.72
N ARG A 4 -18.18 -2.99 -11.24
CA ARG A 4 -17.84 -3.82 -12.40
C ARG A 4 -17.55 -3.01 -13.67
N MET A 5 -18.32 -1.96 -13.93
CA MET A 5 -18.11 -1.08 -15.09
C MET A 5 -16.75 -0.38 -15.02
N LEU A 6 -16.41 0.21 -13.87
CA LEU A 6 -15.08 0.80 -13.66
C LEU A 6 -14.00 -0.26 -13.88
N HIS A 7 -14.11 -1.45 -13.29
CA HIS A 7 -13.10 -2.49 -13.54
C HIS A 7 -12.92 -2.83 -15.03
N HIS A 8 -14.01 -2.88 -15.81
CA HIS A 8 -13.92 -3.13 -17.25
C HIS A 8 -13.19 -1.99 -17.99
N GLN A 9 -13.53 -0.74 -17.68
CA GLN A 9 -12.88 0.44 -18.25
C GLN A 9 -11.40 0.55 -17.83
N ALA A 10 -11.02 0.08 -16.64
CA ALA A 10 -9.63 0.10 -16.17
C ALA A 10 -8.70 -0.73 -17.06
N LYS A 11 -9.23 -1.78 -17.71
CA LYS A 11 -8.46 -2.55 -18.71
C LYS A 11 -8.15 -1.74 -19.97
N HIS A 12 -8.89 -0.66 -20.25
CA HIS A 12 -8.54 0.27 -21.31
C HIS A 12 -7.39 1.18 -20.89
N ILE A 13 -7.37 1.65 -19.63
CA ILE A 13 -6.21 2.36 -19.06
C ILE A 13 -4.96 1.48 -19.15
N ASP A 14 -5.07 0.20 -18.81
CA ASP A 14 -3.91 -0.70 -18.88
C ASP A 14 -3.32 -0.78 -20.30
N ARG A 15 -4.17 -0.87 -21.32
CA ARG A 15 -3.78 -0.89 -22.74
C ARG A 15 -3.10 0.42 -23.16
N LEU A 16 -3.71 1.57 -22.83
CA LEU A 16 -3.14 2.87 -23.14
C LEU A 16 -1.76 3.07 -22.46
N ILE A 17 -1.60 2.58 -21.22
CA ILE A 17 -0.31 2.61 -20.52
C ILE A 17 0.72 1.76 -21.26
N ASP A 18 0.39 0.52 -21.63
CA ASP A 18 1.31 -0.35 -22.36
C ASP A 18 1.71 0.26 -23.72
N GLU A 19 0.75 0.73 -24.51
CA GLU A 19 0.99 1.38 -25.82
C GLU A 19 1.94 2.58 -25.70
N ASN A 20 1.70 3.48 -24.75
CA ASN A 20 2.54 4.67 -24.54
C ASN A 20 3.94 4.29 -24.02
N ARG A 21 4.04 3.30 -23.12
CA ARG A 21 5.35 2.81 -22.63
C ARG A 21 6.18 2.21 -23.75
N HIS A 22 5.56 1.41 -24.61
CA HIS A 22 6.23 0.81 -25.77
C HIS A 22 6.67 1.86 -26.78
N ALA A 23 5.81 2.82 -27.13
CA ALA A 23 6.13 3.89 -28.06
C ALA A 23 7.28 4.79 -27.54
N ALA A 24 7.26 5.14 -26.25
CA ALA A 24 8.28 5.98 -25.63
C ALA A 24 9.56 5.22 -25.21
N LYS A 25 9.59 3.89 -25.34
CA LYS A 25 10.64 3.00 -24.79
C LYS A 25 10.94 3.29 -23.31
N ALA A 26 9.91 3.65 -22.55
CA ALA A 26 10.05 4.10 -21.16
C ALA A 26 9.79 2.95 -20.17
N ALA A 27 10.49 2.96 -19.04
CA ALA A 27 10.25 2.02 -17.95
C ALA A 27 8.80 2.14 -17.42
N PHE A 28 8.30 3.36 -17.27
CA PHE A 28 6.92 3.68 -16.95
C PHE A 28 6.56 5.12 -17.39
N LEU A 29 5.28 5.49 -17.33
CA LEU A 29 4.81 6.82 -17.72
C LEU A 29 4.99 7.86 -16.62
N THR A 30 5.08 9.14 -17.02
CA THR A 30 5.12 10.28 -16.09
C THR A 30 3.76 10.54 -15.47
N SER A 31 3.73 11.37 -14.42
CA SER A 31 2.48 11.74 -13.75
C SER A 31 1.49 12.46 -14.65
N ASP A 32 1.97 13.33 -15.55
CA ASP A 32 1.12 14.08 -16.46
C ASP A 32 0.52 13.18 -17.54
N GLN A 33 1.28 12.22 -18.05
CA GLN A 33 0.78 11.23 -19.00
C GLN A 33 -0.30 10.35 -18.35
N LEU A 34 -0.04 9.85 -17.13
CA LEU A 34 -1.01 9.05 -16.39
C LEU A 34 -2.27 9.86 -16.06
N LYS A 35 -2.12 11.12 -15.66
CA LYS A 35 -3.25 12.02 -15.42
C LYS A 35 -4.12 12.12 -16.66
N THR A 36 -3.53 12.44 -17.82
CA THR A 36 -4.25 12.56 -19.10
C THR A 36 -5.00 11.28 -19.46
N ILE A 37 -4.33 10.11 -19.39
CA ILE A 37 -4.95 8.82 -19.69
C ILE A 37 -6.13 8.56 -18.74
N VAL A 38 -5.92 8.72 -17.43
CA VAL A 38 -6.95 8.42 -16.42
C VAL A 38 -8.14 9.36 -16.55
N THR A 39 -7.95 10.66 -16.71
CA THR A 39 -9.06 11.62 -16.83
C THR A 39 -9.80 11.48 -18.16
N THR A 40 -9.16 10.95 -19.21
CA THR A 40 -9.83 10.64 -20.48
C THR A 40 -10.77 9.45 -20.33
N VAL A 41 -10.35 8.39 -19.65
CA VAL A 41 -11.18 7.18 -19.45
C VAL A 41 -12.19 7.37 -18.31
N TYR A 42 -11.82 8.13 -17.29
CA TYR A 42 -12.63 8.45 -16.11
C TYR A 42 -12.74 9.96 -15.90
N PRO A 43 -13.65 10.64 -16.60
CA PRO A 43 -13.82 12.10 -16.48
C PRO A 43 -14.21 12.53 -15.05
N ASP A 44 -14.89 11.66 -14.31
CA ASP A 44 -15.27 11.91 -12.92
C ASP A 44 -14.13 11.70 -11.92
N PHE A 45 -12.94 11.29 -12.35
CA PHE A 45 -11.78 11.15 -11.48
C PHE A 45 -10.86 12.36 -11.63
N TYR A 46 -10.24 12.76 -10.52
CA TYR A 46 -9.24 13.82 -10.51
C TYR A 46 -8.04 13.38 -9.67
N MET A 47 -6.86 13.89 -10.03
CA MET A 47 -5.64 13.59 -9.30
C MET A 47 -5.70 14.23 -7.91
N GLU A 48 -5.72 13.40 -6.87
CA GLU A 48 -5.75 13.81 -5.46
C GLU A 48 -4.32 13.96 -4.93
N SER A 49 -3.44 13.00 -5.25
CA SER A 49 -2.05 13.03 -4.80
C SER A 49 -1.12 12.25 -5.71
N CYS A 50 0.17 12.62 -5.65
CA CYS A 50 1.25 11.92 -6.33
C CYS A 50 2.19 11.33 -5.28
N GLY A 51 2.17 10.01 -5.10
CA GLY A 51 3.13 9.28 -4.28
C GLY A 51 4.35 8.84 -5.10
N TRP A 52 5.33 8.26 -4.43
CA TRP A 52 6.59 7.84 -5.07
C TRP A 52 6.42 6.74 -6.12
N HIS A 53 5.45 5.83 -5.92
CA HIS A 53 5.22 4.69 -6.82
C HIS A 53 3.85 4.69 -7.48
N LYS A 54 2.90 5.46 -6.95
CA LYS A 54 1.50 5.45 -7.36
C LYS A 54 0.94 6.86 -7.34
N ILE A 55 0.09 7.15 -8.31
CA ILE A 55 -0.72 8.36 -8.34
C ILE A 55 -2.11 7.97 -7.89
N VAL A 56 -2.72 8.80 -7.05
CA VAL A 56 -4.03 8.55 -6.48
C VAL A 56 -5.02 9.50 -7.14
N PHE A 57 -6.08 8.91 -7.70
CA PHE A 57 -7.19 9.65 -8.27
C PHE A 57 -8.44 9.43 -7.42
N ARG A 58 -9.13 10.50 -7.07
CA ARG A 58 -10.38 10.45 -6.32
C ARG A 58 -11.57 10.66 -7.25
N ASN A 59 -12.65 9.95 -7.00
CA ASN A 59 -13.91 10.18 -7.71
C ASN A 59 -14.59 11.46 -7.19
N ARG A 60 -15.05 12.34 -8.09
CA ARG A 60 -15.73 13.60 -7.80
C ARG A 60 -17.14 13.40 -7.25
N LEU A 61 -17.79 12.29 -7.58
CA LEU A 61 -19.17 12.04 -7.17
C LEU A 61 -19.18 11.73 -5.67
N ALA A 62 -19.80 12.60 -4.88
CA ALA A 62 -19.81 12.54 -3.41
C ALA A 62 -20.30 11.17 -2.85
N ASN A 63 -21.19 10.50 -3.58
CA ASN A 63 -21.70 9.17 -3.23
C ASN A 63 -20.66 8.05 -3.41
N HIS A 64 -19.60 8.30 -4.17
CA HIS A 64 -18.54 7.34 -4.46
C HIS A 64 -17.29 7.66 -3.64
N LYS A 65 -17.25 7.16 -2.41
CA LYS A 65 -16.06 7.20 -1.54
C LYS A 65 -15.01 6.17 -1.99
N VAL A 66 -14.45 6.36 -3.17
CA VAL A 66 -13.41 5.49 -3.73
C VAL A 66 -12.25 6.29 -4.32
N VAL A 67 -11.08 5.66 -4.31
CA VAL A 67 -9.89 6.12 -5.01
C VAL A 67 -9.37 5.05 -5.96
N LEU A 68 -8.81 5.51 -7.07
CA LEU A 68 -8.07 4.71 -8.03
C LEU A 68 -6.58 5.01 -7.84
N LYS A 69 -5.82 4.03 -7.39
CA LYS A 69 -4.35 4.10 -7.43
C LYS A 69 -3.87 3.60 -8.77
N VAL A 70 -2.98 4.35 -9.42
CA VAL A 70 -2.37 3.99 -10.71
C VAL A 70 -0.87 4.01 -10.57
N GLY A 71 -0.20 2.93 -11.00
CA GLY A 71 1.25 2.80 -10.87
C GLY A 71 1.78 1.52 -11.50
N PRO A 72 3.10 1.26 -11.43
CA PRO A 72 3.70 0.04 -11.96
C PRO A 72 3.08 -1.21 -11.34
N GLN A 73 2.96 -2.28 -12.14
CA GLN A 73 2.32 -3.54 -11.76
C GLN A 73 2.81 -4.08 -10.41
N ARG A 74 4.12 -4.13 -10.21
CA ARG A 74 4.73 -4.58 -8.94
C ARG A 74 4.22 -3.82 -7.70
N SER A 75 3.93 -2.53 -7.84
CA SER A 75 3.45 -1.69 -6.74
C SER A 75 1.96 -1.92 -6.46
N ILE A 76 1.17 -2.14 -7.50
CA ILE A 76 -0.25 -2.50 -7.39
C ILE A 76 -0.41 -3.89 -6.75
N GLU A 77 0.40 -4.85 -7.18
CA GLU A 77 0.41 -6.22 -6.64
C GLU A 77 0.88 -6.26 -5.19
N ALA A 78 1.83 -5.39 -4.80
CA ALA A 78 2.26 -5.24 -3.42
C ALA A 78 1.12 -4.82 -2.48
N ASP A 79 0.36 -3.77 -2.82
CA ASP A 79 -0.83 -3.34 -2.04
C ASP A 79 -1.86 -4.46 -1.93
N HIS A 80 -2.14 -5.13 -3.05
CA HIS A 80 -3.10 -6.23 -3.07
C HIS A 80 -2.62 -7.41 -2.20
N SER A 81 -1.33 -7.72 -2.24
CA SER A 81 -0.73 -8.77 -1.41
C SER A 81 -0.82 -8.42 0.08
N ALA A 82 -0.50 -7.18 0.47
CA ALA A 82 -0.65 -6.71 1.84
C ALA A 82 -2.07 -6.86 2.36
N TYR A 83 -3.03 -6.43 1.56
CA TYR A 83 -4.45 -6.57 1.86
C TYR A 83 -4.89 -8.04 2.01
N LYS A 84 -4.42 -8.93 1.12
CA LYS A 84 -4.81 -10.36 1.14
C LYS A 84 -4.21 -11.14 2.29
N ARG A 85 -3.01 -10.77 2.78
CA ARG A 85 -2.37 -11.43 3.94
C ARG A 85 -3.19 -11.32 5.23
N ILE A 86 -3.97 -10.26 5.36
CA ILE A 86 -4.84 -10.09 6.53
C ILE A 86 -6.06 -11.01 6.38
N PRO A 87 -6.44 -11.80 7.41
CA PRO A 87 -7.60 -12.69 7.33
C PRO A 87 -8.91 -11.94 7.06
N HIS A 88 -9.80 -12.56 6.29
CA HIS A 88 -11.06 -11.93 5.87
C HIS A 88 -11.88 -11.40 7.06
N SER A 89 -11.89 -12.11 8.19
CA SER A 89 -12.65 -11.75 9.40
C SER A 89 -12.32 -10.36 9.96
N ILE A 90 -11.09 -9.87 9.75
CA ILE A 90 -10.65 -8.56 10.26
C ILE A 90 -10.21 -7.61 9.16
N ARG A 91 -9.96 -8.10 7.95
CA ARG A 91 -9.36 -7.34 6.84
C ARG A 91 -9.99 -5.98 6.62
N HIS A 92 -11.32 -5.91 6.50
CA HIS A 92 -12.02 -4.66 6.21
C HIS A 92 -12.20 -3.74 7.43
N ARG A 93 -11.91 -4.24 8.64
CA ARG A 93 -11.90 -3.44 9.87
C ARG A 93 -10.60 -2.67 10.01
N VAL A 94 -9.48 -3.28 9.61
CA VAL A 94 -8.12 -2.71 9.79
C VAL A 94 -7.52 -2.15 8.50
N PHE A 95 -7.97 -2.60 7.34
CA PHE A 95 -7.47 -2.17 6.02
C PHE A 95 -8.64 -1.66 5.16
N ALA A 96 -8.42 -0.55 4.47
CA ALA A 96 -9.37 0.01 3.52
C ALA A 96 -9.70 -1.03 2.44
N ARG A 97 -10.99 -1.27 2.20
CA ARG A 97 -11.40 -2.36 1.32
C ARG A 97 -10.88 -2.13 -0.09
N LEU A 98 -10.23 -3.15 -0.64
CA LEU A 98 -9.91 -3.22 -2.06
C LEU A 98 -11.08 -3.85 -2.81
N PHE A 99 -11.58 -3.17 -3.83
CA PHE A 99 -12.70 -3.67 -4.63
C PHE A 99 -12.22 -4.57 -5.77
N TRP A 100 -11.14 -4.16 -6.45
CA TRP A 100 -10.49 -4.87 -7.53
C TRP A 100 -9.15 -4.21 -7.84
N HIS A 101 -8.31 -4.91 -8.59
CA HIS A 101 -7.14 -4.34 -9.26
C HIS A 101 -7.03 -4.92 -10.68
N THR A 102 -6.34 -4.20 -11.56
CA THR A 102 -5.90 -4.67 -12.87
C THR A 102 -4.37 -4.69 -12.91
N LYS A 103 -3.74 -4.61 -14.09
CA LYS A 103 -2.28 -4.58 -14.21
C LYS A 103 -1.69 -3.32 -13.61
N TYR A 104 -2.28 -2.15 -13.87
CA TYR A 104 -1.76 -0.86 -13.40
C TYR A 104 -2.71 -0.08 -12.49
N CYS A 105 -3.93 -0.57 -12.28
CA CYS A 105 -4.94 0.13 -11.51
C CYS A 105 -5.39 -0.65 -10.27
N LEU A 106 -5.73 0.04 -9.18
CA LEU A 106 -6.32 -0.54 -7.97
C LEU A 106 -7.40 0.38 -7.42
N LEU A 107 -8.62 -0.15 -7.23
CA LEU A 107 -9.74 0.60 -6.67
C LEU A 107 -9.92 0.26 -5.19
N GLN A 108 -9.91 1.28 -4.35
CA GLN A 108 -9.94 1.19 -2.89
C GLN A 108 -10.99 2.15 -2.30
N GLU A 109 -11.47 1.85 -1.08
CA GLU A 109 -12.21 2.82 -0.27
C GLU A 109 -11.42 4.12 -0.08
N TYR A 110 -12.07 5.25 -0.31
CA TYR A 110 -11.53 6.55 0.08
C TYR A 110 -11.71 6.76 1.59
N GLY A 111 -10.70 7.33 2.22
CA GLY A 111 -10.76 7.79 3.60
C GLY A 111 -10.23 9.20 3.74
N GLU A 112 -10.80 9.91 4.71
CA GLU A 112 -10.39 11.26 5.05
C GLU A 112 -9.10 11.23 5.88
N ALA A 113 -8.34 12.33 5.83
CA ALA A 113 -7.19 12.49 6.69
C ALA A 113 -7.61 12.32 8.17
N ALA A 114 -6.78 11.62 8.94
CA ALA A 114 -7.01 11.37 10.35
C ALA A 114 -5.79 11.82 11.14
N GLN A 115 -6.01 12.51 12.25
CA GLN A 115 -5.01 12.57 13.30
C GLN A 115 -4.96 11.21 13.98
N VAL A 116 -3.77 10.62 14.02
CA VAL A 116 -3.54 9.29 14.61
C VAL A 116 -2.46 9.44 15.66
N ASN A 117 -2.80 9.16 16.90
CA ASN A 117 -1.83 9.20 17.99
C ASN A 117 -0.97 7.92 18.03
N ALA A 118 0.08 7.93 18.85
CA ALA A 118 1.01 6.80 18.95
C ALA A 118 0.36 5.51 19.45
N GLN A 119 -0.64 5.61 20.34
CA GLN A 119 -1.36 4.46 20.87
C GLN A 119 -2.22 3.80 19.79
N GLU A 120 -3.05 4.57 19.08
CA GLU A 120 -3.90 4.09 17.98
C GLU A 120 -3.06 3.44 16.87
N LEU A 121 -1.94 4.08 16.50
CA LEU A 121 -1.04 3.54 15.49
C LEU A 121 -0.44 2.19 15.93
N ASN A 122 -0.06 2.06 17.20
CA ASN A 122 0.47 0.81 17.75
C ASN A 122 -0.58 -0.29 17.83
N GLU A 123 -1.83 0.03 18.16
CA GLU A 123 -2.94 -0.94 18.14
C GLU A 123 -3.18 -1.50 16.74
N ILE A 124 -3.22 -0.63 15.71
CA ILE A 124 -3.36 -1.04 14.31
C ILE A 124 -2.19 -1.94 13.88
N ARG A 125 -0.95 -1.53 14.21
CA ARG A 125 0.26 -2.30 13.90
C ARG A 125 0.22 -3.69 14.52
N ARG A 126 -0.07 -3.80 15.83
CA ARG A 126 -0.19 -5.08 16.54
C ARG A 126 -1.22 -6.00 15.91
N ALA A 127 -2.34 -5.45 15.44
CA ALA A 127 -3.40 -6.24 14.80
C ALA A 127 -2.94 -6.95 13.51
N VAL A 128 -1.96 -6.40 12.79
CA VAL A 128 -1.57 -6.89 11.46
C VAL A 128 -0.14 -7.41 11.33
N TYR A 129 0.76 -7.07 12.26
CA TYR A 129 2.16 -7.52 12.25
C TYR A 129 2.29 -9.05 12.24
N ARG A 130 1.38 -9.75 12.93
CA ARG A 130 1.33 -11.22 12.94
C ARG A 130 1.06 -11.85 11.57
N TYR A 131 0.58 -11.07 10.62
CA TYR A 131 0.36 -11.49 9.23
C TYR A 131 1.48 -11.01 8.29
N GLY A 132 2.58 -10.48 8.85
CA GLY A 132 3.72 -9.99 8.08
C GLY A 132 3.43 -8.71 7.28
N VAL A 133 2.39 -7.95 7.66
CA VAL A 133 2.12 -6.61 7.13
C VAL A 133 2.85 -5.61 8.02
N PHE A 134 3.72 -4.78 7.46
CA PHE A 134 4.58 -3.86 8.20
C PHE A 134 4.70 -2.50 7.49
N ASP A 135 5.55 -1.63 8.05
CA ASP A 135 5.79 -0.26 7.54
C ASP A 135 4.53 0.61 7.52
N ILE A 136 3.72 0.46 8.56
CA ILE A 136 2.47 1.20 8.74
C ILE A 136 2.83 2.52 9.43
N LYS A 137 2.76 3.61 8.68
CA LYS A 137 2.99 4.98 9.14
C LYS A 137 1.66 5.70 9.35
N ALA A 138 1.65 6.76 10.16
CA ALA A 138 0.43 7.55 10.43
C ALA A 138 -0.17 8.12 9.14
N GLU A 139 0.66 8.54 8.18
CA GLU A 139 0.26 9.03 6.85
C GLU A 139 -0.50 7.98 6.01
N ASN A 140 -0.26 6.69 6.28
CA ASN A 140 -0.90 5.55 5.61
C ASN A 140 -2.18 5.09 6.32
N ILE A 141 -2.66 5.85 7.31
CA ILE A 141 -3.92 5.61 8.00
C ILE A 141 -4.92 6.70 7.62
N LYS A 142 -6.16 6.29 7.33
CA LYS A 142 -7.28 7.19 7.04
C LYS A 142 -8.50 6.83 7.87
N ARG A 143 -9.37 7.82 8.08
CA ARG A 143 -10.69 7.60 8.68
C ARG A 143 -11.68 7.19 7.60
N ILE A 144 -12.23 5.99 7.72
CA ILE A 144 -13.20 5.40 6.79
C ILE A 144 -14.38 4.90 7.60
N ASN A 145 -15.54 5.54 7.43
CA ASN A 145 -16.77 5.25 8.17
C ASN A 145 -16.53 5.21 9.70
N GLY A 146 -15.86 6.24 10.22
CA GLY A 146 -15.53 6.37 11.65
C GLY A 146 -14.31 5.58 12.12
N MET A 147 -13.86 4.56 11.36
CA MET A 147 -12.74 3.69 11.76
C MET A 147 -11.41 4.14 11.16
N LEU A 148 -10.33 3.98 11.92
CA LEU A 148 -8.97 4.13 11.40
C LEU A 148 -8.57 2.88 10.61
N LYS A 149 -8.20 3.05 9.35
CA LYS A 149 -7.83 1.95 8.46
C LYS A 149 -6.55 2.25 7.71
N ILE A 150 -5.77 1.20 7.48
CA ILE A 150 -4.59 1.19 6.63
C ILE A 150 -5.03 1.36 5.17
N ILE A 151 -4.42 2.31 4.46
CA ILE A 151 -4.60 2.49 3.02
C ILE A 151 -3.40 2.02 2.20
N ASP A 152 -2.22 1.91 2.82
CA ASP A 152 -0.96 1.50 2.19
C ASP A 152 -0.07 0.78 3.20
N ALA A 153 0.59 -0.30 2.79
CA ALA A 153 1.49 -1.07 3.65
C ALA A 153 2.39 -2.00 2.85
N ASN A 154 3.50 -2.39 3.47
CA ASN A 154 4.45 -3.36 2.91
C ASN A 154 4.27 -4.75 3.52
N VAL A 155 4.79 -5.77 2.82
CA VAL A 155 4.74 -7.17 3.27
C VAL A 155 6.12 -7.78 3.37
N ALA A 156 6.38 -8.50 4.46
CA ALA A 156 7.67 -9.15 4.67
C ALA A 156 7.65 -10.53 4.03
N ALA A 157 8.74 -10.99 3.43
CA ALA A 157 8.82 -12.37 2.92
C ALA A 157 8.51 -13.39 4.03
N VAL A 158 8.87 -13.07 5.28
CA VAL A 158 8.62 -13.87 6.48
C VAL A 158 7.81 -13.04 7.49
N PRO A 159 6.75 -13.58 8.13
CA PRO A 159 5.98 -12.85 9.14
C PRO A 159 6.89 -12.32 10.27
N VAL A 160 6.65 -11.10 10.72
CA VAL A 160 7.51 -10.43 11.72
C VAL A 160 7.66 -11.24 13.01
N PRO A 161 6.62 -11.90 13.57
CA PRO A 161 6.81 -12.74 14.76
C PRO A 161 7.74 -13.93 14.49
N THR A 162 7.68 -14.51 13.29
CA THR A 162 8.59 -15.58 12.88
C THR A 162 10.01 -15.04 12.76
N LEU A 163 10.18 -13.85 12.18
CA LEU A 163 11.49 -13.19 12.07
C LEU A 163 12.07 -12.83 13.45
N MET A 164 11.25 -12.30 14.35
CA MET A 164 11.63 -12.03 15.75
C MET A 164 12.01 -13.32 16.47
N SER A 165 11.19 -14.38 16.37
CA SER A 165 11.53 -15.67 16.99
C SER A 165 12.80 -16.29 16.42
N LEU A 166 13.08 -16.07 15.13
CA LEU A 166 14.32 -16.50 14.49
C LEU A 166 15.51 -15.69 14.99
N MET A 167 15.36 -14.36 15.07
CA MET A 167 16.37 -13.46 15.63
C MET A 167 16.66 -13.76 17.10
N ASP A 168 15.64 -14.03 17.91
CA ASP A 168 15.79 -14.41 19.32
C ASP A 168 16.51 -15.76 19.44
N ARG A 169 16.18 -16.74 18.59
CA ARG A 169 16.89 -18.02 18.52
C ARG A 169 18.34 -17.88 18.05
N LEU A 170 18.61 -16.97 17.11
CA LEU A 170 19.96 -16.69 16.62
C LEU A 170 20.78 -15.96 17.68
N LYS A 171 20.20 -14.95 18.34
CA LYS A 171 20.82 -14.24 19.49
C LYS A 171 21.12 -15.20 20.63
N ALA A 172 20.21 -16.09 20.97
CA ALA A 172 20.42 -17.11 22.00
C ALA A 172 21.51 -18.15 21.64
N LYS A 173 21.87 -18.26 20.36
CA LYS A 173 22.94 -19.13 19.86
C LYS A 173 24.24 -18.39 19.54
N LEU A 174 24.25 -17.06 19.66
CA LEU A 174 25.46 -16.28 19.43
C LEU A 174 26.37 -16.40 20.67
N PRO A 175 27.66 -16.76 20.50
CA PRO A 175 28.62 -16.68 21.59
C PRO A 175 28.72 -15.24 22.13
N GLU A 176 28.85 -15.07 23.45
CA GLU A 176 28.85 -13.75 24.12
C GLU A 176 29.82 -12.75 23.48
N LYS A 177 30.97 -13.22 22.98
CA LYS A 177 31.99 -12.39 22.31
C LYS A 177 31.51 -11.74 21.00
N LEU A 178 30.54 -12.32 20.29
CA LEU A 178 29.98 -11.76 19.06
C LEU A 178 28.89 -10.70 19.34
N ASP A 179 28.14 -10.85 20.44
CA ASP A 179 27.15 -9.85 20.87
C ASP A 179 27.84 -8.57 21.36
N GLU A 180 29.02 -8.69 21.99
CA GLU A 180 29.87 -7.54 22.33
C GLU A 180 30.43 -6.82 21.10
N LEU A 181 30.90 -7.56 20.08
CA LEU A 181 31.39 -6.98 18.82
C LEU A 181 30.27 -6.25 18.05
N LEU A 182 29.04 -6.77 18.06
CA LEU A 182 27.88 -6.10 17.45
C LEU A 182 27.49 -4.82 18.19
N LYS A 183 27.57 -4.81 19.53
CA LYS A 183 27.36 -3.59 20.34
C LYS A 183 28.45 -2.54 20.11
N LEU A 184 29.70 -2.97 19.90
CA LEU A 184 30.82 -2.09 19.53
C LEU A 184 30.65 -1.51 18.12
N ALA A 185 30.26 -2.33 17.15
CA ALA A 185 29.99 -1.87 15.78
C ALA A 185 28.80 -0.89 15.71
N GLY A 186 27.75 -1.11 16.50
CA GLY A 186 26.61 -0.20 16.61
C GLY A 186 26.96 1.16 17.25
N LYS A 187 27.98 1.22 18.11
CA LYS A 187 28.51 2.48 18.66
C LYS A 187 29.44 3.22 17.70
N LEU A 188 30.08 2.52 16.78
CA LEU A 188 31.01 3.12 15.79
C LEU A 188 30.30 3.64 14.53
N GLY A 189 29.07 3.21 14.25
CA GLY A 189 28.26 3.67 13.12
C GLY A 189 27.30 4.82 13.41
N GLY A 190 27.37 5.42 14.60
CA GLY A 190 26.56 6.57 15.02
C GLY A 190 27.41 7.80 15.26
N ASN A 191 27.82 8.46 14.17
CA ASN A 191 28.18 9.88 14.13
C ASN A 191 27.37 10.51 13.00
#